data_AF-A0A1M5QGD7-F1
#
_entry.id   AF-A0A1M5QGD7-F1
#
_cell.length_a   1.000
_cell.length_b   1.000
_cell.length_c   1.000
_cell.angle_alpha   90.00
_cell.angle_beta   90.00
_cell.angle_gamma   90.00
#
_symmetry.space_group_name_H-M   'P 1'
#
loop_
_entity.id
_entity.type
_entity.pdbx_description
1 polymer ?
#
loop_
_entity_poly.entity_id
_entity_poly.type
_entity_poly.pdbx_seq_one_letter_code
_entity_poly.pdbx_strand_id
1 'polypeptide(L)'
;MSSLKAFLPQLADVIGSTPAALYERQRALVRQGVLQPLVGRGPGSGVELSADAIAALLISVGAASSLSEVDSRIIKYCEAQSAIGKCLFTNQKKLRGALAVILTDLHLLGRTGDIVVHHEYPLATIDYRREDGEIELSLFGTTKPLPQSRSKMCSLIRSQLLSEISNLLRETNSEGTS
;
A
#
# COMPACT_ATOMS: atom_id res chain seq x y z
N MET A 1 -2.46 -20.24 -7.50
CA MET A 1 -2.34 -19.00 -6.70
C MET A 1 -0.88 -18.76 -6.38
N SER A 2 -0.31 -17.70 -6.94
CA SER A 2 1.05 -17.24 -6.65
C SER A 2 1.13 -16.71 -5.22
N SER A 3 2.30 -16.85 -4.60
CA SER A 3 2.54 -16.30 -3.26
C SER A 3 3.12 -14.89 -3.38
N LEU A 4 2.83 -14.02 -2.41
CA LEU A 4 3.43 -12.69 -2.35
C LEU A 4 4.97 -12.78 -2.34
N LYS A 5 5.53 -13.76 -1.61
CA LYS A 5 6.97 -14.01 -1.55
C LYS A 5 7.61 -14.21 -2.93
N ALA A 6 6.95 -14.97 -3.81
CA ALA A 6 7.44 -15.24 -5.16
C ALA A 6 7.40 -14.00 -6.06
N PHE A 7 6.51 -13.04 -5.76
CA PHE A 7 6.35 -11.78 -6.47
C PHE A 7 7.35 -10.70 -6.02
N LEU A 8 7.94 -10.85 -4.83
CA LEU A 8 8.84 -9.83 -4.25
C LEU A 8 10.03 -9.44 -5.13
N PRO A 9 10.67 -10.34 -5.91
CA PRO A 9 11.75 -9.94 -6.80
C PRO A 9 11.33 -8.87 -7.81
N GLN A 10 10.24 -9.12 -8.56
CA GLN A 10 9.71 -8.18 -9.54
C GLN A 10 9.27 -6.86 -8.89
N LEU A 11 8.63 -6.97 -7.72
CA LEU A 11 8.18 -5.80 -6.98
C LEU A 11 9.36 -4.97 -6.43
N ALA A 12 10.46 -5.61 -6.07
CA ALA A 12 11.66 -4.93 -5.56
C ALA A 12 12.30 -4.06 -6.65
N ASP A 13 12.35 -4.56 -7.89
CA ASP A 13 12.90 -3.83 -9.04
C ASP A 13 12.11 -2.54 -9.29
N VAL A 14 10.78 -2.61 -9.24
CA VAL A 14 9.88 -1.47 -9.45
C VAL A 14 9.92 -0.46 -8.30
N ILE A 15 9.94 -0.92 -7.05
CA ILE A 15 9.99 -0.04 -5.87
C ILE A 15 11.40 0.54 -5.64
N GLY A 16 12.45 0.00 -6.28
CA GLY A 16 13.83 0.37 -6.00
C GLY A 16 14.28 -0.10 -4.61
N SER A 17 13.86 -1.30 -4.20
CA SER A 17 14.25 -1.94 -2.94
C SER A 17 14.96 -3.27 -3.20
N THR A 18 15.23 -4.06 -2.15
CA THR A 18 15.73 -5.42 -2.31
C THR A 18 14.65 -6.44 -2.00
N PRO A 19 14.65 -7.62 -2.65
CA PRO A 19 13.67 -8.67 -2.37
C PRO A 19 13.72 -9.11 -0.89
N ALA A 20 14.92 -9.12 -0.30
CA ALA A 20 15.12 -9.43 1.12
C ALA A 20 14.48 -8.39 2.05
N ALA A 21 14.61 -7.09 1.74
CA ALA A 21 13.98 -6.04 2.53
C ALA A 21 12.44 -6.11 2.45
N LEU A 22 11.89 -6.35 1.26
CA LEU A 22 10.45 -6.55 1.10
C LEU A 22 9.96 -7.80 1.84
N TYR A 23 10.76 -8.88 1.85
CA TYR A 23 10.41 -10.12 2.54
C TYR A 23 10.38 -9.95 4.06
N GLU A 24 11.37 -9.26 4.65
CA GLU A 24 11.35 -8.98 6.08
C GLU A 24 10.20 -8.04 6.48
N ARG A 25 9.87 -7.08 5.62
CA ARG A 25 8.70 -6.21 5.81
C ARG A 25 7.39 -7.02 5.74
N GLN A 26 7.26 -7.96 4.79
CA GLN A 26 6.13 -8.90 4.73
C GLN A 26 6.02 -9.73 6.02
N ARG A 27 7.14 -10.29 6.52
CA ARG A 27 7.14 -11.06 7.77
C ARG A 27 6.70 -10.23 8.96
N ALA A 28 7.17 -8.99 9.04
CA ALA A 28 6.77 -8.08 10.10
C ALA A 28 5.28 -7.74 10.02
N LEU A 29 4.72 -7.48 8.83
CA LEU A 29 3.28 -7.30 8.63
C LEU A 29 2.44 -8.52 9.06
N VAL A 30 2.95 -9.74 8.83
CA VAL A 30 2.29 -10.97 9.31
C VAL A 30 2.33 -11.07 10.84
N ARG A 31 3.47 -10.78 11.47
CA ARG A 31 3.59 -10.76 12.94
C ARG A 31 2.65 -9.73 13.59
N GLN A 32 2.40 -8.61 12.91
CA GLN A 32 1.48 -7.56 13.35
C GLN A 32 0.01 -7.87 13.01
N GLY A 33 -0.29 -9.01 12.38
CA GLY A 33 -1.65 -9.42 12.02
C GLY A 33 -2.26 -8.64 10.84
N VAL A 34 -1.49 -7.78 10.18
CA VAL A 34 -1.94 -7.01 9.01
C VAL A 34 -2.10 -7.94 7.81
N LEU A 35 -1.12 -8.82 7.57
CA LEU A 35 -1.20 -9.85 6.55
C LEU A 35 -1.51 -11.20 7.20
N GLN A 36 -2.38 -11.98 6.55
CA GLN A 36 -2.76 -13.30 7.01
C GLN A 36 -1.96 -14.36 6.23
N PRO A 37 -1.22 -15.25 6.91
CA PRO A 37 -0.58 -16.38 6.24
C PRO A 37 -1.64 -17.43 5.88
N LEU A 38 -1.49 -18.06 4.71
CA LEU A 38 -2.25 -19.25 4.34
C LEU A 38 -2.02 -20.37 5.37
N VAL A 39 -3.09 -21.07 5.71
CA VAL A 39 -3.08 -22.19 6.66
C VAL A 39 -2.04 -23.23 6.25
N GLY A 40 -1.23 -23.69 7.21
CA GLY A 40 -0.21 -24.72 6.99
C GLY A 40 1.09 -24.22 6.34
N ARG A 41 1.26 -22.90 6.13
CA ARG A 41 2.51 -22.31 5.60
C ARG A 41 3.16 -21.39 6.63
N GLY A 42 4.49 -21.38 6.65
CA GLY A 42 5.26 -20.53 7.56
C GLY A 42 5.00 -19.02 7.33
N PRO A 43 5.24 -18.16 8.34
CA PRO A 43 4.77 -16.76 8.37
C PRO A 43 5.17 -15.92 7.15
N GLY A 44 6.33 -16.18 6.53
CA GLY A 44 6.79 -15.43 5.35
C GLY A 44 6.45 -16.06 4.00
N SER A 45 6.15 -17.36 3.94
CA SER A 45 5.97 -18.08 2.67
C SER A 45 4.49 -18.38 2.36
N GLY A 46 3.61 -18.04 3.30
CA GLY A 46 2.19 -18.32 3.25
C GLY A 46 1.32 -17.17 2.75
N VAL A 47 1.80 -15.96 2.53
CA VAL A 47 0.88 -14.87 2.14
C VAL A 47 0.50 -15.01 0.67
N GLU A 48 -0.80 -15.02 0.39
CA GLU A 48 -1.34 -15.02 -0.97
C GLU A 48 -0.99 -13.71 -1.69
N LEU A 49 -0.63 -13.79 -2.97
CA LEU A 49 -0.49 -12.60 -3.80
C LEU A 49 -1.88 -12.00 -4.04
N SER A 50 -2.13 -10.82 -3.49
CA SER A 50 -3.35 -10.04 -3.73
C SER A 50 -3.04 -8.55 -3.76
N ALA A 51 -3.90 -7.78 -4.42
CA ALA A 51 -3.80 -6.32 -4.43
C ALA A 51 -3.84 -5.73 -3.01
N ASP A 52 -4.61 -6.35 -2.12
CA ASP A 52 -4.70 -5.98 -0.71
C ASP A 52 -3.38 -6.23 0.05
N ALA A 53 -2.70 -7.34 -0.22
CA ALA A 53 -1.40 -7.63 0.37
C ALA A 53 -0.30 -6.71 -0.14
N ILE A 54 -0.32 -6.37 -1.44
CA ILE A 54 0.60 -5.39 -2.04
C ILE A 54 0.32 -3.99 -1.50
N ALA A 55 -0.94 -3.58 -1.36
CA ALA A 55 -1.31 -2.30 -0.78
C ALA A 55 -0.75 -2.15 0.65
N ALA A 56 -0.90 -3.18 1.49
CA ALA A 56 -0.30 -3.18 2.83
C ALA A 56 1.23 -3.06 2.77
N LEU A 57 1.88 -3.74 1.83
CA LEU A 57 3.33 -3.65 1.66
C LEU A 57 3.77 -2.25 1.19
N LEU A 58 3.09 -1.65 0.22
CA LEU A 58 3.36 -0.29 -0.25
C LEU A 58 3.17 0.75 0.85
N ILE A 59 2.08 0.64 1.63
CA ILE A 59 1.85 1.49 2.80
C ILE A 59 3.01 1.34 3.80
N SER A 60 3.48 0.12 4.04
CA SER A 60 4.61 -0.11 4.96
C SER A 60 5.96 0.39 4.43
N VAL A 61 6.15 0.47 3.10
CA VAL A 61 7.32 1.11 2.49
C VAL A 61 7.21 2.63 2.64
N GLY A 62 6.03 3.20 2.38
CA GLY A 62 5.78 4.63 2.53
C GLY A 62 5.86 5.11 3.97
N ALA A 63 5.28 4.38 4.92
CA ALA A 63 5.14 4.79 6.31
C ALA A 63 6.39 4.58 7.19
N ALA A 64 7.35 3.76 6.75
CA ALA A 64 8.51 3.40 7.55
C ALA A 64 9.78 3.37 6.68
N SER A 65 10.75 4.19 7.07
CA SER A 65 12.04 4.31 6.37
C SER A 65 12.96 3.12 6.65
N SER A 66 12.76 2.44 7.78
CA SER A 66 13.55 1.28 8.19
C SER A 66 12.67 0.12 8.68
N LEU A 67 13.21 -1.11 8.66
CA LEU A 67 12.49 -2.30 9.14
C LEU A 67 12.21 -2.28 10.64
N SER A 68 13.05 -1.60 11.43
CA SER A 68 12.84 -1.41 12.87
C SER A 68 11.66 -0.48 13.18
N GLU A 69 11.22 0.31 12.21
CA GLU A 69 10.04 1.18 12.30
C GLU A 69 8.74 0.47 11.90
N VAL A 70 8.82 -0.81 11.51
CA VAL A 70 7.65 -1.62 11.19
C VAL A 70 6.92 -2.04 12.46
N ASP A 71 6.29 -1.04 13.08
CA ASP A 71 5.62 -1.10 14.37
C ASP A 71 4.13 -0.77 14.23
N SER A 72 3.47 -0.46 15.36
CA SER A 72 2.06 -0.06 15.43
C SER A 72 1.65 1.08 14.47
N ARG A 73 2.59 1.91 13.99
CA ARG A 73 2.32 2.98 13.01
C ARG A 73 1.81 2.45 11.70
N ILE A 74 2.34 1.34 11.20
CA ILE A 74 1.90 0.78 9.92
C ILE A 74 0.47 0.25 10.01
N ILE A 75 0.11 -0.34 11.16
CA ILE A 75 -1.27 -0.71 11.44
C ILE A 75 -2.17 0.53 11.36
N LYS A 76 -1.74 1.65 11.97
CA LYS A 76 -2.50 2.91 11.91
C LYS A 76 -2.72 3.40 10.47
N TYR A 77 -1.73 3.29 9.58
CA TYR A 77 -1.93 3.65 8.17
C TYR A 77 -2.80 2.64 7.41
N CYS A 78 -2.57 1.34 7.59
CA CYS A 78 -3.37 0.32 6.91
C CYS A 78 -4.86 0.42 7.30
N GLU A 79 -5.12 0.72 8.57
CA GLU A 79 -6.45 0.88 9.15
C GLU A 79 -6.96 2.32 9.13
N ALA A 80 -6.20 3.26 8.54
CA ALA A 80 -6.55 4.67 8.49
C ALA A 80 -7.88 4.86 7.77
N GLN A 81 -8.85 5.41 8.48
CA GLN A 81 -10.20 5.63 7.95
C GLN A 81 -10.25 6.92 7.13
N SER A 82 -11.09 6.92 6.10
CA SER A 82 -11.37 8.15 5.34
C SER A 82 -11.96 9.22 6.26
N ALA A 83 -11.49 10.45 6.13
CA ALA A 83 -11.91 11.59 6.97
C ALA A 83 -13.43 11.89 6.88
N ILE A 84 -14.07 11.51 5.78
CA ILE A 84 -15.49 11.72 5.51
C ILE A 84 -16.28 10.39 5.51
N GLY A 85 -15.72 9.34 6.11
CA GLY A 85 -16.35 8.02 6.25
C GLY A 85 -16.08 7.06 5.09
N LYS A 86 -16.04 7.56 3.84
CA LYS A 86 -15.61 6.78 2.66
C LYS A 86 -14.81 7.67 1.70
N CYS A 87 -13.83 7.08 1.04
CA CYS A 87 -13.09 7.71 -0.03
C CYS A 87 -14.03 7.99 -1.21
N LEU A 88 -14.17 9.25 -1.63
CA LEU A 88 -15.03 9.62 -2.77
C LEU A 88 -14.54 9.01 -4.08
N PHE A 89 -13.24 8.74 -4.17
CA PHE A 89 -12.62 8.20 -5.37
C PHE A 89 -12.79 6.69 -5.52
N THR A 90 -12.63 5.92 -4.44
CA THR A 90 -12.62 4.44 -4.48
C THR A 90 -13.81 3.81 -3.75
N ASN A 91 -14.64 4.61 -3.08
CA ASN A 91 -15.72 4.20 -2.17
C ASN A 91 -15.26 3.35 -0.97
N GLN A 92 -13.94 3.26 -0.71
CA GLN A 92 -13.38 2.47 0.38
C GLN A 92 -13.31 3.24 1.69
N LYS A 93 -13.53 2.55 2.81
CA LYS A 93 -13.47 3.16 4.16
C LYS A 93 -12.04 3.35 4.66
N LYS A 94 -11.11 2.49 4.22
CA LYS A 94 -9.74 2.42 4.72
C LYS A 94 -8.72 2.66 3.60
N LEU A 95 -7.57 3.22 3.94
CA LEU A 95 -6.48 3.49 3.00
C LEU A 95 -6.03 2.24 2.24
N ARG A 96 -5.79 1.13 2.96
CA ARG A 96 -5.37 -0.14 2.37
C ARG A 96 -6.35 -0.62 1.29
N GLY A 97 -7.64 -0.57 1.58
CA GLY A 97 -8.69 -0.95 0.63
C GLY A 97 -8.72 -0.01 -0.57
N ALA A 98 -8.60 1.30 -0.34
CA ALA A 98 -8.58 2.29 -1.43
C ALA A 98 -7.40 2.03 -2.39
N LEU A 99 -6.20 1.81 -1.85
CA LEU A 99 -5.02 1.51 -2.65
C LEU A 99 -5.14 0.16 -3.39
N ALA A 100 -5.68 -0.86 -2.74
CA ALA A 100 -5.93 -2.15 -3.38
C ALA A 100 -6.87 -2.02 -4.60
N VAL A 101 -7.94 -1.24 -4.46
CA VAL A 101 -8.88 -0.96 -5.56
C VAL A 101 -8.19 -0.21 -6.70
N ILE A 102 -7.40 0.83 -6.40
CA ILE A 102 -6.64 1.59 -7.40
C ILE A 102 -5.70 0.68 -8.20
N LEU A 103 -5.02 -0.27 -7.54
CA LEU A 103 -4.11 -1.19 -8.22
C LEU A 103 -4.83 -2.16 -9.18
N THR A 104 -6.12 -2.39 -9.00
CA THR A 104 -6.91 -3.35 -9.80
C THR A 104 -7.83 -2.70 -10.83
N ASP A 105 -8.20 -1.44 -10.64
CA ASP A 105 -9.10 -0.70 -11.52
C ASP A 105 -8.31 0.30 -12.38
N LEU A 106 -8.16 -0.02 -13.67
CA LEU A 106 -7.39 0.80 -14.61
C LEU A 106 -7.99 2.19 -14.84
N HIS A 107 -9.31 2.35 -14.70
CA HIS A 107 -9.95 3.64 -14.85
C HIS A 107 -9.62 4.56 -13.66
N LEU A 108 -9.63 4.01 -12.45
CA LEU A 108 -9.15 4.73 -11.26
C LEU A 108 -7.64 4.98 -11.35
N LEU A 109 -6.85 4.00 -11.75
CA LEU A 109 -5.40 4.14 -11.88
C LEU A 109 -5.01 5.30 -12.80
N GLY A 110 -5.64 5.41 -13.97
CA GLY A 110 -5.36 6.48 -14.94
C GLY A 110 -5.73 7.89 -14.46
N ARG A 111 -6.50 7.99 -13.37
CA ARG A 111 -6.91 9.26 -12.74
C ARG A 111 -6.22 9.51 -11.39
N THR A 112 -5.48 8.53 -10.87
CA THR A 112 -4.76 8.65 -9.60
C THR A 112 -3.49 9.47 -9.80
N GLY A 113 -3.23 10.41 -8.90
CA GLY A 113 -1.95 11.11 -8.85
C GLY A 113 -0.97 10.40 -7.91
N ASP A 114 -0.22 11.19 -7.15
CA ASP A 114 0.68 10.68 -6.12
C ASP A 114 0.01 10.48 -4.75
N ILE A 115 0.26 9.32 -4.15
CA ILE A 115 -0.16 9.04 -2.79
C ILE A 115 0.91 9.53 -1.82
N VAL A 116 0.53 10.42 -0.90
CA VAL A 116 1.44 10.98 0.10
C VAL A 116 1.18 10.32 1.45
N VAL A 117 2.22 9.78 2.08
CA VAL A 117 2.19 9.28 3.45
C VAL A 117 2.99 10.25 4.32
N HIS A 118 2.30 10.98 5.18
CA HIS A 118 2.94 11.91 6.11
C HIS A 118 3.50 11.13 7.29
N HIS A 119 4.75 11.38 7.72
CA HIS A 119 5.32 10.69 8.89
C HIS A 119 5.05 11.43 10.22
N GLU A 120 4.73 12.73 10.13
CA GLU A 120 4.44 13.58 11.29
C GLU A 120 3.05 13.36 11.89
N TYR A 121 2.10 13.05 11.00
CA TYR A 121 0.71 12.76 11.31
C TYR A 121 0.42 11.36 10.79
N PRO A 122 -0.41 10.55 11.47
CA PRO A 122 -0.90 9.29 10.90
C PRO A 122 -1.97 9.63 9.84
N LEU A 123 -1.53 10.29 8.77
CA LEU A 123 -2.31 10.84 7.68
C LEU A 123 -1.70 10.37 6.37
N ALA A 124 -2.55 9.88 5.48
CA ALA A 124 -2.22 9.66 4.08
C ALA A 124 -3.22 10.39 3.19
N THR A 125 -2.75 10.84 2.04
CA THR A 125 -3.59 11.47 1.02
C THR A 125 -3.45 10.74 -0.30
N ILE A 126 -4.56 10.64 -1.02
CA ILE A 126 -4.61 10.19 -2.41
C ILE A 126 -5.14 11.39 -3.20
N ASP A 127 -4.33 11.98 -4.05
CA ASP A 127 -4.80 12.92 -5.06
C ASP A 127 -5.36 12.15 -6.27
N TYR A 128 -6.37 12.73 -6.90
CA TYR A 128 -6.94 12.17 -8.10
C TYR A 128 -7.61 13.26 -8.93
N ARG A 129 -7.70 13.02 -10.23
CA ARG A 129 -8.43 13.87 -11.16
C ARG A 129 -9.89 13.46 -11.20
N ARG A 130 -10.80 14.42 -10.98
CA ARG A 130 -12.25 14.29 -11.18
C ARG A 130 -12.60 14.24 -12.68
N GLU A 131 -13.85 13.93 -12.99
CA GLU A 131 -14.32 13.85 -14.40
C GLU A 131 -14.34 15.21 -15.09
N ASP A 132 -14.57 16.27 -14.32
CA ASP A 132 -14.49 17.67 -14.76
C ASP A 132 -13.03 18.18 -14.92
N GLY A 133 -12.04 17.33 -14.63
CA GLY A 133 -10.62 17.65 -14.73
C GLY A 133 -10.03 18.31 -13.49
N GLU A 134 -10.83 18.63 -12.47
CA GLU A 134 -10.32 19.19 -11.22
C GLU A 134 -9.53 18.15 -10.42
N ILE A 135 -8.53 18.62 -9.65
CA ILE A 135 -7.76 17.76 -8.74
C ILE A 135 -8.41 17.81 -7.37
N GLU A 136 -8.71 16.64 -6.81
CA GLU A 136 -9.28 16.49 -5.48
C GLU A 136 -8.39 15.57 -4.62
N LEU A 137 -8.56 15.66 -3.30
CA LEU A 137 -7.77 14.92 -2.32
C LEU A 137 -8.68 14.06 -1.43
N SER A 138 -8.41 12.77 -1.39
CA SER A 138 -8.97 11.87 -0.37
C SER A 138 -8.01 11.74 0.80
N LEU A 139 -8.48 12.10 2.00
CA LEU A 139 -7.70 12.04 3.24
C LEU A 139 -8.04 10.78 4.05
N PHE A 140 -7.01 10.12 4.58
CA PHE A 140 -7.12 8.95 5.43
C PHE A 140 -6.32 9.12 6.72
N GLY A 141 -6.97 8.91 7.87
CA GLY A 141 -6.34 9.00 9.18
C GLY A 141 -6.65 10.32 9.89
N THR A 142 -5.70 10.85 10.66
CA THR A 142 -5.91 12.07 11.44
C THR A 142 -4.79 13.07 11.25
N THR A 143 -5.17 14.35 11.23
CA THR A 143 -4.27 15.51 11.23
C THR A 143 -3.70 15.81 12.62
N LYS A 144 -4.01 15.00 13.65
CA LYS A 144 -3.41 15.15 14.98
C LYS A 144 -1.96 14.65 14.96
N PRO A 145 -0.97 15.46 15.39
CA PRO A 145 0.43 15.07 15.35
C PRO A 145 0.73 13.89 16.26
N LEU A 146 1.68 13.04 15.86
CA LEU A 146 2.19 11.99 16.74
C LEU A 146 3.07 12.63 17.83
N PRO A 147 2.90 12.26 19.12
CA PRO A 147 3.61 12.89 20.25
C PRO A 147 5.14 12.72 20.22
N GLN A 148 5.68 11.93 19.29
CA GLN A 148 7.12 11.65 19.16
C GLN A 148 7.66 11.85 17.73
N SER A 149 6.91 12.48 16.82
CA SER A 149 7.46 12.72 15.47
C SER A 149 8.56 13.78 15.53
N ARG A 150 9.79 13.39 15.17
CA ARG A 150 10.94 14.30 15.07
C ARG A 150 11.18 14.81 13.64
N SER A 151 10.45 14.31 12.65
CA SER A 151 10.73 14.58 11.23
C SER A 151 9.46 14.97 10.47
N LYS A 152 9.53 16.10 9.75
CA LYS A 152 8.51 16.59 8.80
C LYS A 152 8.59 15.86 7.45
N MET A 153 8.90 14.57 7.47
CA MET A 153 9.14 13.80 6.25
C MET A 153 7.82 13.28 5.72
N CYS A 154 7.68 13.27 4.39
CA CYS A 154 6.58 12.62 3.70
C CYS A 154 7.20 11.61 2.72
N SER A 155 6.56 10.46 2.57
CA SER A 155 6.87 9.54 1.49
C SER A 155 5.87 9.71 0.37
N LEU A 156 6.35 9.60 -0.86
CA LEU A 156 5.55 9.72 -2.07
C LEU A 156 5.52 8.38 -2.78
N ILE A 157 4.32 7.83 -2.99
CA ILE A 157 4.09 6.67 -3.84
C ILE A 157 3.53 7.22 -5.16
N ARG A 158 4.38 7.29 -6.17
CA ARG A 158 4.05 7.96 -7.44
C ARG A 158 3.01 7.19 -8.26
N SER A 159 2.18 7.90 -9.01
CA SER A 159 1.21 7.30 -9.96
C SER A 159 1.86 6.32 -10.95
N GLN A 160 3.07 6.66 -11.43
CA GLN A 160 3.85 5.81 -12.33
C GLN A 160 4.19 4.45 -11.69
N LEU A 161 4.59 4.48 -10.41
CA LEU A 161 4.90 3.26 -9.65
C LEU A 161 3.65 2.39 -9.49
N LEU A 162 2.49 2.99 -9.21
CA LEU A 162 1.22 2.27 -9.13
C LEU A 162 0.85 1.60 -10.46
N SER A 163 1.12 2.29 -11.58
CA SER A 163 0.87 1.78 -12.92
C SER A 163 1.75 0.57 -13.26
N GLU A 164 3.04 0.64 -12.94
CA GLU A 164 3.98 -0.47 -13.13
C GLU A 164 3.60 -1.69 -12.29
N ILE A 165 3.23 -1.48 -11.02
CA ILE A 165 2.78 -2.57 -10.13
C ILE A 165 1.47 -3.19 -10.62
N SER A 166 0.52 -2.38 -11.09
CA SER A 166 -0.74 -2.87 -11.66
C SER A 166 -0.50 -3.74 -12.89
N ASN A 167 0.44 -3.36 -13.76
CA ASN A 167 0.81 -4.16 -14.92
C ASN A 167 1.44 -5.51 -14.51
N LEU A 168 2.40 -5.49 -13.58
CA LEU A 168 3.01 -6.73 -13.04
C LEU A 168 1.98 -7.69 -12.44
N LEU A 169 0.99 -7.14 -11.72
CA LEU A 169 -0.12 -7.93 -11.17
C LEU A 169 -0.94 -8.62 -12.26
N ARG A 170 -1.21 -7.93 -13.37
CA ARG A 170 -2.00 -8.46 -14.49
C ARG A 170 -1.24 -9.54 -15.26
N GLU A 171 0.06 -9.34 -15.49
CA GLU A 171 0.94 -10.33 -16.12
C GLU A 171 0.98 -11.61 -15.30
N THR A 172 1.22 -11.50 -13.99
CA THR A 172 1.27 -12.65 -13.07
C THR A 172 -0.04 -13.44 -13.03
N ASN A 173 -1.19 -12.75 -13.14
CA ASN A 173 -2.49 -13.41 -13.17
C ASN A 173 -2.80 -14.09 -14.52
N SER A 174 -2.22 -13.62 -15.62
CA SER A 174 -2.43 -14.17 -16.95
C SER A 174 -1.64 -15.47 -17.18
N GLU A 175 -0.45 -15.58 -16.58
CA GLU A 175 0.39 -16.78 -16.65
C GLU A 175 -0.17 -17.98 -15.86
N GLY A 176 -1.07 -17.75 -14.90
CA GLY A 176 -1.66 -18.79 -14.06
C GLY A 176 -2.83 -19.57 -14.66
N THR A 177 -3.26 -19.24 -15.88
CA THR A 177 -4.41 -19.84 -16.59
C THR A 177 -4.04 -20.71 -17.80
N SER A 178 -2.74 -21.02 -17.99
CA SER A 178 -2.25 -21.87 -19.09
C SER A 178 -1.98 -23.30 -18.65
#